data_AF-A0A5N5EBF4-F1
#
_entry.id   AF-A0A5N5EBF4-F1
#
_cell.length_a   1.000
_cell.length_b   1.000
_cell.length_c   1.000
_cell.angle_alpha   90.00
_cell.angle_beta   90.00
_cell.angle_gamma   90.00
#
_symmetry.space_group_name_H-M   'P 1'
#
loop_
_entity.id
_entity.type
_entity.pdbx_description
1 polymer ?
#
loop_
_entity_poly.entity_id
_entity_poly.type
_entity_poly.pdbx_seq_one_letter_code
_entity_poly.pdbx_strand_id
1 'polypeptide(L)' 'SDDPAEVTPTCGIDPIWSGLALVDFAIVPHGGDSLLEDPQVTARTVAALTTAGAQFTVLTDQEVIVVDR' A
#
# COMPACT_ATOMS: atom_id res chain seq x y z
N SER A 1 6.23 -2.49 -5.42
CA SER A 1 4.92 -1.84 -5.55
C SER A 1 4.01 -2.92 -6.04
N ASP A 2 2.84 -3.06 -5.44
CA ASP A 2 1.86 -4.06 -5.86
C ASP A 2 1.22 -3.58 -7.17
N ASP A 3 1.89 -3.88 -8.29
CA ASP A 3 1.41 -3.53 -9.62
C ASP A 3 0.29 -4.51 -10.02
N PRO A 4 -0.94 -4.03 -10.27
CA PRO A 4 -2.03 -4.89 -10.70
C PRO A 4 -1.75 -5.66 -11.99
N ALA A 5 -0.85 -5.16 -12.84
CA ALA A 5 -0.46 -5.83 -14.08
C ALA A 5 0.41 -7.08 -13.84
N GLU A 6 1.02 -7.23 -12.67
CA GLU A 6 1.83 -8.39 -12.30
C GLU A 6 0.98 -9.58 -11.79
N VAL A 7 -0.32 -9.38 -11.53
CA VAL A 7 -1.21 -10.40 -10.98
C VAL A 7 -2.15 -10.97 -12.04
N THR A 8 -2.03 -12.27 -12.31
CA THR A 8 -2.89 -12.97 -13.28
C THR A 8 -4.12 -13.62 -12.60
N PRO A 9 -5.29 -13.64 -13.27
CA PRO A 9 -6.46 -14.37 -12.78
C PRO A 9 -6.17 -15.87 -12.63
N THR A 10 -6.23 -16.40 -11.40
CA THR A 10 -5.93 -17.81 -11.12
C THR A 10 -7.17 -18.63 -10.71
N CYS A 11 -8.19 -17.98 -10.13
CA CYS A 11 -9.37 -18.65 -9.54
C CYS A 11 -10.67 -18.50 -10.36
N GLY A 12 -10.56 -18.16 -11.66
CA GLY A 12 -11.73 -17.97 -12.52
C GLY A 12 -12.48 -16.64 -12.32
N ILE A 13 -11.91 -15.71 -11.53
CA ILE A 13 -12.36 -14.31 -11.40
C ILE A 13 -11.16 -13.38 -11.52
N ASP A 14 -11.42 -12.12 -11.88
CA ASP A 14 -10.41 -11.07 -11.86
C ASP A 14 -9.93 -10.80 -10.42
N PRO A 15 -8.64 -10.42 -10.23
CA PRO A 15 -8.15 -10.01 -8.92
C PRO A 15 -8.96 -8.85 -8.34
N ILE A 16 -9.36 -8.99 -7.07
CA ILE A 16 -10.08 -7.95 -6.34
C ILE A 16 -9.06 -7.05 -5.65
N TRP A 17 -9.04 -5.77 -6.05
CA TRP A 17 -8.14 -4.75 -5.51
C TRP A 17 -8.80 -3.83 -4.48
N SER A 18 -10.12 -3.93 -4.28
CA SER A 18 -10.80 -3.20 -3.23
C SER A 18 -10.40 -3.74 -1.86
N GLY A 19 -9.92 -2.85 -0.98
CA GLY A 19 -9.62 -3.19 0.40
C GLY A 19 -10.88 -3.40 1.25
N LEU A 20 -10.68 -3.77 2.52
CA LEU A 20 -11.75 -4.04 3.49
C LEU A 20 -12.45 -2.77 4.03
N ALA A 21 -12.02 -1.58 3.62
CA ALA A 21 -12.54 -0.28 4.08
C ALA A 21 -12.55 -0.12 5.62
N LEU A 22 -11.52 -0.62 6.30
CA LEU A 22 -11.36 -0.46 7.75
C LEU A 22 -10.86 0.94 8.14
N VAL A 23 -10.21 1.64 7.19
CA VAL A 23 -9.76 3.02 7.24
C VAL A 23 -9.99 3.66 5.86
N ASP A 24 -10.13 4.98 5.80
CA ASP A 24 -10.50 5.73 4.59
C ASP A 24 -9.30 6.20 3.74
N PHE A 25 -8.09 5.71 4.05
CA PHE A 25 -6.86 6.05 3.36
C PHE A 25 -6.01 4.79 3.13
N ALA A 26 -5.17 4.83 2.09
CA ALA A 26 -4.21 3.76 1.84
C ALA A 26 -3.04 3.80 2.84
N ILE A 27 -2.50 2.64 3.19
CA ILE A 27 -1.33 2.53 4.07
C ILE A 27 -0.14 2.14 3.20
N VAL A 28 0.95 2.93 3.30
CA VAL A 28 2.24 2.57 2.69
C VAL A 28 3.17 2.17 3.84
N PRO A 29 3.41 0.87 4.06
CA PRO A 29 4.27 0.40 5.14
C PRO A 29 5.76 0.61 4.81
N HIS A 30 6.62 0.31 5.78
CA HIS A 30 8.07 0.24 5.60
C HIS A 30 8.70 1.55 5.08
N GLY A 31 8.13 2.69 5.48
CA GLY A 31 8.68 4.00 5.21
C GLY A 31 9.99 4.26 5.97
N GLY A 32 10.83 5.12 5.40
CA GLY A 32 12.08 5.56 6.03
C GLY A 32 13.20 4.51 5.93
N ASP A 33 13.86 4.25 7.06
CA ASP A 33 15.03 3.37 7.15
C ASP A 33 14.64 1.91 7.47
N SER A 34 13.61 1.38 6.80
CA SER A 34 13.27 -0.04 6.96
C SER A 34 14.45 -0.92 6.53
N LEU A 35 14.79 -1.90 7.35
CA LEU A 35 15.96 -2.76 7.12
C LEU A 35 15.72 -3.84 6.06
N LEU A 36 14.45 -4.18 5.82
CA LEU A 36 14.05 -5.32 4.98
C LEU A 36 13.41 -4.88 3.67
N GLU A 37 13.01 -3.61 3.55
CA GLU A 37 12.34 -3.09 2.37
C GLU A 37 13.33 -2.34 1.47
N ASP A 38 13.14 -2.48 0.15
CA ASP A 38 13.82 -1.62 -0.82
C ASP A 38 13.19 -0.21 -0.78
N PRO A 39 13.93 0.85 -0.41
CA PRO A 39 13.38 2.20 -0.35
C PRO A 39 12.79 2.68 -1.69
N GLN A 40 13.27 2.12 -2.81
CA GLN A 40 12.73 2.46 -4.13
C GLN A 40 11.31 1.89 -4.33
N VAL A 41 10.97 0.77 -3.71
CA VAL A 41 9.61 0.21 -3.75
C VAL A 41 8.64 1.18 -3.08
N THR A 42 8.93 1.60 -1.86
CA THR A 42 8.14 2.58 -1.11
C THR A 42 8.01 3.88 -1.91
N ALA A 43 9.11 4.40 -2.47
CA ALA A 43 9.08 5.62 -3.27
C ALA A 43 8.20 5.50 -4.52
N ARG A 44 8.23 4.36 -5.22
CA ARG A 44 7.36 4.10 -6.39
C ARG A 44 5.88 4.08 -5.98
N THR A 45 5.55 3.44 -4.87
CA THR A 45 4.17 3.39 -4.36
C THR A 45 3.67 4.79 -3.97
N VAL A 46 4.49 5.58 -3.25
CA VAL A 46 4.16 6.98 -2.92
C VAL A 46 3.92 7.81 -4.18
N ALA A 47 4.78 7.69 -5.20
CA ALA A 47 4.61 8.41 -6.46
C ALA A 47 3.33 8.01 -7.22
N ALA A 48 3.00 6.71 -7.23
CA ALA A 48 1.79 6.19 -7.87
C ALA A 48 0.53 6.71 -7.17
N LEU A 49 0.46 6.64 -5.84
CA LEU A 49 -0.68 7.12 -5.06
C LEU A 49 -0.84 8.64 -5.15
N THR A 50 0.27 9.38 -5.15
CA THR A 50 0.27 10.83 -5.36
C THR A 50 -0.27 11.20 -6.74
N THR A 51 0.18 10.51 -7.79
CA THR A 51 -0.32 10.70 -9.17
C THR A 51 -1.81 10.38 -9.29
N ALA A 52 -2.28 9.35 -8.58
CA ALA A 52 -3.68 8.96 -8.54
C ALA A 52 -4.57 9.91 -7.69
N GLY A 53 -3.98 10.86 -6.95
CA GLY A 53 -4.72 11.72 -6.02
C GLY A 53 -5.32 10.98 -4.83
N ALA A 54 -4.80 9.79 -4.50
CA ALA A 54 -5.29 8.98 -3.40
C ALA A 54 -4.82 9.55 -2.05
N GLN A 55 -5.67 9.48 -1.01
CA GLN A 55 -5.24 9.74 0.36
C GLN A 55 -4.46 8.53 0.88
N PHE A 56 -3.26 8.77 1.42
CA PHE A 56 -2.43 7.73 2.00
C PHE A 56 -1.66 8.23 3.21
N THR A 57 -1.23 7.29 4.05
CA THR A 57 -0.30 7.51 5.15
C THR A 57 0.87 6.55 5.01
N VAL A 58 2.09 7.08 5.11
CA VAL A 58 3.31 6.27 5.16
C VAL A 58 3.61 5.95 6.62
N LEU A 59 3.91 4.69 6.93
CA LEU A 59 4.31 4.23 8.26
C LEU A 59 5.70 3.63 8.21
N THR A 60 6.53 3.96 9.20
CA THR A 60 7.75 3.21 9.49
C THR A 60 7.45 1.84 10.10
N ASP A 61 8.46 0.97 10.21
CA ASP A 61 8.34 -0.35 10.84
C ASP A 61 7.91 -0.31 12.31
N GLN A 62 8.01 0.86 12.96
CA GLN A 62 7.72 1.06 14.37
C GLN A 62 6.41 1.81 14.61
N GLU A 63 5.74 2.26 13.54
CA GLU A 63 4.49 3.02 13.64
C GLU A 63 3.28 2.14 13.39
N VAL A 64 2.18 2.50 14.04
CA VAL A 64 0.93 1.75 13.98
C VAL A 64 -0.25 2.72 13.85
N ILE A 65 -1.32 2.23 13.23
CA ILE A 65 -2.63 2.90 13.24
C ILE A 65 -3.50 2.16 14.25
N VAL A 66 -3.98 2.87 15.27
CA VAL A 66 -4.95 2.35 16.23
C VAL A 66 -6.32 2.88 15.86
N VAL A 67 -7.26 1.98 15.63
CA VAL A 67 -8.67 2.30 15.41
C VAL A 67 -9.45 1.73 16.58
N ASP A 68 -9.88 2.60 17.49
CA ASP A 68 -10.75 2.23 18.61
C ASP A 68 -12.21 2.36 18.16
N ARG A 69 -12.99 1.28 18.27
CA ARG A 69 -14.37 1.18 17.77
C ARG A 69 -15.31 0.65 18.84
#